data_AF-A0A0U0NK98-F1
#
_entry.id   AF-A0A0U0NK98-F1
#
_cell.length_a   1.000
_cell.length_b   1.000
_cell.length_c   1.000
_cell.angle_alpha   90.00
_cell.angle_beta   90.00
_cell.angle_gamma   90.00
#
_symmetry.space_group_name_H-M   'P 1'
#
loop_
_entity.id
_entity.type
_entity.pdbx_description
1 polymer ?
#
loop_
_entity_poly.entity_id
_entity_poly.type
_entity_poly.pdbx_seq_one_letter_code
_entity_poly.pdbx_strand_id
1 'polypeptide(L)' 'MTDYQLEASLIVLGKEFDRTKKNGKESFSVHVSFFDGLDANQHLQEFARQYPVKIDRSNSDQITFLIK' A
#
# COMPACT_ATOMS: atom_id res chain seq x y z
N MET A 1 -2.59 21.67 -1.83
CA MET A 1 -3.48 21.03 -0.84
C MET A 1 -3.05 19.59 -0.79
N THR A 2 -2.46 19.16 0.33
CA THR A 2 -2.15 17.73 0.51
C THR A 2 -3.48 17.01 0.60
N ASP A 3 -3.65 15.99 -0.23
CA ASP A 3 -4.88 15.21 -0.25
C ASP A 3 -4.98 14.42 1.08
N TYR A 4 -5.96 14.78 1.92
CA TYR A 4 -6.12 14.16 3.25
C TYR A 4 -6.29 12.64 3.16
N GLN A 5 -6.94 12.16 2.09
CA GLN A 5 -7.17 10.74 1.87
C GLN A 5 -5.87 10.03 1.46
N LEU A 6 -5.01 10.69 0.69
CA LEU A 6 -3.65 10.22 0.38
C LEU A 6 -2.83 10.05 1.66
N GLU A 7 -2.76 11.07 2.52
CA GLU A 7 -2.01 10.98 3.77
C GLU A 7 -2.53 9.87 4.68
N ALA A 8 -3.85 9.75 4.83
CA ALA A 8 -4.47 8.68 5.61
C ALA A 8 -4.13 7.30 5.06
N SER A 9 -4.17 7.13 3.73
CA SER A 9 -3.83 5.86 3.08
C SER A 9 -2.37 5.47 3.32
N LEU A 10 -1.44 6.42 3.17
CA LEU A 10 -0.01 6.21 3.38
C LEU A 10 0.32 5.84 4.83
N ILE A 11 -0.38 6.43 5.81
CA ILE A 11 -0.21 6.08 7.23
C ILE A 11 -0.62 4.63 7.48
N VAL A 12 -1.76 4.19 6.93
CA VAL A 12 -2.24 2.81 7.11
C VAL A 12 -1.30 1.81 6.43
N LEU A 13 -0.94 2.06 5.18
CA LEU A 13 -0.02 1.19 4.42
C LEU A 13 1.38 1.15 5.07
N GLY A 14 1.86 2.28 5.61
CA GLY A 14 3.14 2.37 6.32
C GLY A 14 3.16 1.56 7.62
N LYS A 15 2.05 1.58 8.38
CA LYS A 15 1.90 0.74 9.58
C LYS A 15 1.92 -0.76 9.23
N GLU A 16 1.21 -1.15 8.18
CA GLU A 16 1.19 -2.54 7.74
C GLU A 16 2.55 -2.99 7.19
N PHE A 17 3.27 -2.10 6.49
CA PHE A 17 4.65 -2.37 6.07
C PHE A 17 5.58 -2.60 7.26
N ASP A 18 5.60 -1.69 8.24
CA ASP A 18 6.46 -1.81 9.43
C ASP A 18 6.14 -3.08 10.22
N ARG A 19 4.85 -3.39 10.39
CA ARG A 19 4.39 -4.62 11.02
C ARG A 19 4.83 -5.86 10.26
N THR A 20 4.71 -5.86 8.94
CA THR A 20 5.10 -6.99 8.07
C THR A 20 6.60 -7.24 8.16
N LYS A 21 7.41 -6.17 8.09
CA LYS A 21 8.86 -6.22 8.25
C LYS A 21 9.27 -6.72 9.65
N LYS A 22 8.63 -6.24 10.71
CA LYS A 22 8.87 -6.70 12.09
C LYS A 22 8.54 -8.18 12.30
N ASN A 23 7.54 -8.69 11.58
CA ASN A 23 7.17 -10.10 11.62
C ASN A 23 8.05 -10.99 10.72
N GLY A 24 9.06 -10.43 10.04
CA GLY A 24 9.94 -11.16 9.11
C GLY A 24 9.21 -11.66 7.86
N LYS A 25 8.08 -11.06 7.50
CA LYS A 25 7.33 -11.40 6.30
C LYS A 25 7.84 -10.59 5.11
N GLU A 26 7.80 -11.20 3.94
CA GLU A 26 8.27 -10.59 2.68
C GLU A 26 7.17 -9.84 1.93
N SER A 27 5.90 -9.96 2.35
CA SER A 27 4.79 -9.32 1.65
C SER A 27 3.55 -9.14 2.52
N PHE A 28 2.72 -8.17 2.15
CA PHE A 28 1.35 -8.00 2.67
C PHE A 28 0.38 -7.66 1.54
N SER A 29 -0.90 -7.89 1.75
CA SER A 29 -1.95 -7.60 0.76
C SER A 29 -3.05 -6.77 1.37
N VAL A 30 -3.62 -5.86 0.58
CA VAL A 30 -4.85 -5.11 0.93
C VAL A 30 -5.92 -5.38 -0.12
N HIS A 31 -7.19 -5.35 0.29
CA HIS A 31 -8.30 -5.48 -0.65
C HIS A 31 -8.39 -4.24 -1.55
N VAL A 32 -8.77 -4.40 -2.81
CA VAL A 32 -8.91 -3.28 -3.76
C VAL A 32 -9.89 -2.21 -3.27
N SER A 33 -10.93 -2.61 -2.52
CA SER A 33 -11.90 -1.69 -1.89
C SER A 33 -11.29 -0.74 -0.86
N PHE A 34 -10.04 -0.95 -0.42
CA PHE A 34 -9.32 0.03 0.39
C PHE A 34 -9.19 1.38 -0.33
N PHE A 35 -9.16 1.36 -1.67
CA PHE A 35 -9.08 2.54 -2.51
C PHE A 35 -10.42 2.89 -3.17
N ASP A 36 -11.55 2.37 -2.68
CA ASP A 36 -12.86 2.66 -3.25
C ASP A 36 -13.18 4.16 -3.14
N GLY A 37 -13.54 4.79 -4.26
CA GLY A 37 -13.73 6.24 -4.34
C GLY A 37 -12.44 7.07 -4.32
N LEU A 38 -11.26 6.45 -4.37
CA LEU A 38 -9.94 7.11 -4.40
C LEU A 38 -9.19 6.82 -5.70
N ASP A 39 -8.20 7.66 -6.04
CA ASP A 39 -7.25 7.34 -7.12
C ASP A 39 -6.20 6.33 -6.61
N ALA A 40 -6.53 5.04 -6.72
CA ALA A 40 -5.66 3.96 -6.26
C ALA A 40 -4.25 4.07 -6.85
N ASN A 41 -4.11 4.50 -8.11
CA ASN A 41 -2.81 4.59 -8.77
C ASN A 41 -1.91 5.64 -8.12
N GLN A 42 -2.43 6.84 -7.86
CA GLN A 42 -1.70 7.92 -7.18
C GLN A 42 -1.26 7.46 -5.78
N HIS A 43 -2.16 6.84 -5.01
CA HIS A 43 -1.85 6.41 -3.65
C HIS A 43 -0.77 5.32 -3.63
N LEU A 44 -0.85 4.38 -4.57
CA LEU A 44 0.12 3.30 -4.72
C LEU A 44 1.48 3.80 -5.21
N GLN A 45 1.51 4.75 -6.14
CA GLN A 45 2.76 5.37 -6.61
C GLN A 45 3.46 6.14 -5.50
N GLU A 46 2.73 6.97 -4.75
CA GLU A 46 3.30 7.74 -3.64
C GLU A 46 3.76 6.83 -2.50
N PHE A 47 3.06 5.71 -2.27
CA PHE A 47 3.52 4.70 -1.31
C PHE A 47 4.82 4.04 -1.76
N ALA A 48 4.89 3.57 -3.01
CA ALA A 48 6.10 2.93 -3.57
C ALA A 48 7.30 3.90 -3.69
N ARG A 49 7.06 5.21 -3.69
CA ARG A 49 8.10 6.23 -3.65
C ARG A 49 8.75 6.37 -2.26
N GLN A 50 7.99 6.09 -1.19
CA GLN A 50 8.43 6.23 0.20
C GLN A 50 8.95 4.92 0.79
N TYR A 51 8.43 3.78 0.33
CA TYR A 51 8.74 2.47 0.88
C TYR A 51 9.33 1.55 -0.19
N PRO A 52 10.35 0.72 0.14
CA PRO A 52 10.98 -0.20 -0.81
C PRO A 52 10.07 -1.41 -1.06
N VAL A 53 9.00 -1.20 -1.82
CA VAL A 53 8.02 -2.24 -2.16
C VAL A 53 7.88 -2.40 -3.67
N LYS A 54 7.58 -3.61 -4.12
CA LYS A 54 7.06 -3.89 -5.46
C LYS A 54 5.57 -4.19 -5.33
N ILE A 55 4.75 -3.50 -6.10
CA ILE A 55 3.30 -3.69 -6.12
C ILE A 55 2.97 -4.76 -7.16
N ASP A 56 2.29 -5.80 -6.72
CA ASP A 56 1.73 -6.87 -7.54
C ASP A 56 0.20 -6.78 -7.52
N ARG A 57 -0.40 -6.77 -8.71
CA ARG A 57 -1.86 -6.74 -8.91
C ARG A 57 -2.34 -7.99 -9.66
N SER A 58 -1.67 -9.12 -9.45
CA SER A 58 -2.02 -10.38 -10.12
C SER A 58 -3.36 -10.93 -9.64
N ASN A 59 -3.82 -10.52 -8.46
CA ASN A 59 -5.14 -10.83 -7.93
C ASN A 59 -6.09 -9.65 -8.16
N SER A 60 -7.25 -9.91 -8.77
CA SER A 60 -8.24 -8.88 -9.10
C SER A 60 -8.87 -8.22 -7.86
N ASP A 61 -8.91 -8.93 -6.73
CA ASP A 61 -9.52 -8.45 -5.49
C ASP A 61 -8.50 -7.90 -4.49
N GLN A 62 -7.20 -8.11 -4.73
CA GLN A 62 -6.14 -7.75 -3.79
C GLN A 62 -4.94 -7.11 -4.46
N ILE A 63 -4.37 -6.13 -3.77
CA ILE A 63 -3.11 -5.52 -4.13
C ILE A 63 -2.06 -6.01 -3.16
N THR A 64 -1.07 -6.74 -3.67
CA THR A 64 0.02 -7.31 -2.88
C THR A 64 1.24 -6.40 -2.96
N PHE A 65 1.84 -6.12 -1.82
CA PHE A 65 3.06 -5.35 -1.66
C PHE A 65 4.18 -6.29 -1.24
N LEU A 66 5.14 -6.49 -2.12
CA LEU A 66 6.33 -7.29 -1.90
C LEU A 66 7.42 -6.38 -1.33
N ILE A 67 7.86 -6.63 -0.11
CA ILE A 67 8.90 -5.88 0.60
C ILE A 67 10.27 -6.31 0.06
N LYS A 68 11.14 -5.33 -0.22
CA LYS A 68 12.53 -5.54 -0.64
C LYS A 68 13.51 -5.32 0.51
#